data_AF-A0A0V7ZWN8-F1
#
_entry.id   AF-A0A0V7ZWN8-F1
#
_cell.length_a   1.000
_cell.length_b   1.000
_cell.length_c   1.000
_cell.angle_alpha   90.00
_cell.angle_beta   90.00
_cell.angle_gamma   90.00
#
_symmetry.space_group_name_H-M   'P 1'
#
loop_
_entity.id
_entity.type
_entity.pdbx_description
1 polymer ?
#
loop_
_entity_poly.entity_id
_entity_poly.type
_entity_poly.pdbx_seq_one_letter_code
_entity_poly.pdbx_strand_id
1 'polypeptide(L)'
;MVENQVAENQVAENQIAENQVIKYQDKSLQISIVEVMEILEKYRERIILNITKLREDYCRQTVKRFIGYRDKDGNLTEPWLKTKPIDNSNYVDMGKFVINHNTATINLLVEQRVHLIKAEDETIALEVAGLLLNDLKTFNNYTIVKNGQVNVRSLQVKISSKKLFDLLQRKGVLKKDNLPATTFDFDSEYTIKLDGLPIVPLKQKKRKIDGLFQRLAEIKVISSILSACLKTNLDTFVPEQLTELQKNYISPNLYLNFPKTKSFEFLDIRKSQRIDIGSKEILNLFKLYSANKFLERRYQVYNTETGEILSKPNFNILFENNIACRQKSISSRMKITKVDDFMKPIFDDFIGIEDNGKTTAILSKVGAKDLMRLLQKRNQGKSIDKQEILVAMRKAQTQLKQYAEKIYRDKISPLVLHVGSTGVLPKGMRTAALTATELATKYPDLQFSSAEKEGIFFEVGESIISIYNKDEYYPVKPVEV
;
A
#
# COMPACT_ATOMS: atom_id res chain seq x y z
N MET A 1 22.90 -19.86 -45.28
CA MET A 1 23.42 -18.90 -44.27
C MET A 1 22.40 -18.54 -43.20
N VAL A 2 21.10 -18.39 -43.51
CA VAL A 2 20.07 -18.05 -42.50
C VAL A 2 19.72 -19.22 -41.57
N GLU A 3 19.76 -20.47 -42.04
CA GLU A 3 19.41 -21.65 -41.21
C GLU A 3 20.46 -21.98 -40.14
N ASN A 4 21.75 -21.76 -40.40
CA ASN A 4 22.80 -22.00 -39.39
C ASN A 4 22.74 -21.00 -38.23
N GLN A 5 22.23 -19.79 -38.47
CA GLN A 5 22.15 -18.73 -37.45
C GLN A 5 20.95 -18.92 -36.50
N VAL A 6 19.89 -19.59 -36.97
CA VAL A 6 18.76 -19.99 -36.12
C VAL A 6 19.15 -21.18 -35.23
N ALA A 7 19.90 -22.15 -35.78
CA ALA A 7 20.39 -23.30 -35.02
C ALA A 7 21.40 -22.89 -33.92
N GLU A 8 22.33 -21.96 -34.22
CA GLU A 8 23.29 -21.45 -33.24
C GLU A 8 22.62 -20.64 -32.11
N ASN A 9 21.57 -19.85 -32.42
CA ASN A 9 20.81 -19.12 -31.40
C ASN A 9 19.96 -20.05 -30.52
N GLN A 10 19.39 -21.13 -31.07
CA GLN A 10 18.66 -22.13 -30.27
C GLN A 10 19.57 -22.98 -29.40
N VAL A 11 20.78 -23.27 -29.85
CA VAL A 11 21.80 -23.96 -29.02
C VAL A 11 22.30 -23.04 -27.90
N ALA A 12 22.48 -21.74 -28.16
CA ALA A 12 22.84 -20.77 -27.13
C ALA A 12 21.71 -20.52 -26.10
N GLU A 13 20.45 -20.44 -26.53
CA GLU A 13 19.30 -20.32 -25.63
C GLU A 13 19.10 -21.58 -24.77
N ASN A 14 19.29 -22.77 -25.35
CA ASN A 14 19.21 -24.03 -24.61
C ASN A 14 20.40 -24.22 -23.65
N GLN A 15 21.61 -23.78 -24.00
CA GLN A 15 22.75 -23.83 -23.09
C GLN A 15 22.66 -22.79 -21.97
N ILE A 16 22.05 -21.62 -22.19
CA ILE A 16 21.74 -20.65 -21.13
C ILE A 16 20.63 -21.19 -20.21
N ALA A 17 19.61 -21.86 -20.77
CA ALA A 17 18.57 -22.51 -19.99
C ALA A 17 19.11 -23.70 -19.18
N GLU A 18 19.95 -24.56 -19.76
CA GLU A 18 20.56 -25.71 -19.08
C GLU A 18 21.60 -25.28 -18.03
N ASN A 19 22.45 -24.29 -18.31
CA ASN A 19 23.39 -23.76 -17.32
C ASN A 19 22.71 -22.97 -16.19
N GLN A 20 21.52 -22.39 -16.42
CA GLN A 20 20.70 -21.83 -15.35
C GLN A 20 19.97 -22.91 -14.55
N VAL A 21 19.58 -24.04 -15.17
CA VAL A 21 18.92 -25.18 -14.50
C VAL A 21 19.89 -26.00 -13.65
N ILE A 22 21.17 -26.10 -14.01
CA ILE A 22 22.18 -26.89 -13.27
C ILE A 22 22.58 -26.21 -11.92
N LYS A 23 22.31 -24.91 -11.71
CA LYS A 23 22.46 -24.25 -10.39
C LYS A 23 21.26 -24.43 -9.44
N TYR A 24 20.22 -25.19 -9.82
CA TYR A 24 18.99 -25.41 -9.02
C TYR A 24 18.91 -26.76 -8.30
N GLN A 25 19.88 -27.65 -8.46
CA GLN A 25 20.00 -28.89 -7.68
C GLN A 25 20.83 -28.59 -6.43
N ASP A 26 20.31 -27.99 -5.37
CA ASP A 26 19.60 -28.66 -4.25
C ASP A 26 18.77 -27.63 -3.44
N LYS A 27 18.21 -26.61 -4.12
CA LYS A 27 17.50 -25.47 -3.47
C LYS A 27 16.03 -25.76 -3.13
N SER A 28 15.50 -26.92 -3.49
CA SER A 28 14.07 -27.22 -3.40
C SER A 28 13.52 -27.35 -1.97
N LEU A 29 14.41 -27.43 -0.97
CA LEU A 29 14.10 -27.50 0.47
C LEU A 29 14.38 -26.19 1.22
N GLN A 30 14.96 -25.18 0.57
CA GLN A 30 15.33 -23.92 1.21
C GLN A 30 14.10 -23.04 1.41
N ILE A 31 13.85 -22.63 2.65
CA ILE A 31 12.78 -21.69 3.00
C ILE A 31 12.98 -20.35 2.29
N SER A 32 11.88 -19.72 1.85
CA SER A 32 11.93 -18.40 1.23
C SER A 32 11.86 -17.27 2.27
N ILE A 33 12.27 -16.06 1.89
CA ILE A 33 12.15 -14.87 2.76
C ILE A 33 10.69 -14.62 3.16
N VAL A 34 9.76 -14.75 2.22
CA VAL A 34 8.31 -14.67 2.51
C VAL A 34 7.89 -15.67 3.58
N GLU A 35 8.32 -16.93 3.48
CA GLU A 35 8.00 -17.94 4.49
C GLU A 35 8.64 -17.64 5.86
N VAL A 36 9.87 -17.12 5.88
CA VAL A 36 10.50 -16.62 7.13
C VAL A 36 9.66 -15.50 7.73
N MET A 37 9.25 -14.51 6.95
CA MET A 37 8.43 -13.39 7.42
C MET A 37 7.06 -13.83 7.93
N GLU A 38 6.41 -14.80 7.28
CA GLU A 38 5.15 -15.39 7.75
C GLU A 38 5.33 -16.07 9.11
N ILE A 39 6.46 -16.75 9.34
CA ILE A 39 6.80 -17.31 10.66
C ILE A 39 7.00 -16.18 11.69
N LEU A 40 7.78 -15.15 11.37
CA LEU A 40 8.04 -14.06 12.31
C LEU A 40 6.75 -13.28 12.66
N GLU A 41 5.89 -13.03 11.69
CA GLU A 41 4.61 -12.35 11.92
C GLU A 41 3.67 -13.19 12.80
N LYS A 42 3.63 -14.51 12.58
CA LYS A 42 2.83 -15.44 13.40
C LYS A 42 3.29 -15.48 14.87
N TYR A 43 4.59 -15.31 15.13
CA TYR A 43 5.17 -15.36 16.46
C TYR A 43 5.67 -13.99 16.96
N ARG A 44 5.19 -12.87 16.39
CA ARG A 44 5.75 -11.53 16.64
C ARG A 44 5.87 -11.17 18.13
N GLU A 45 4.90 -11.58 18.94
CA GLU A 45 4.83 -11.29 20.39
C GLU A 45 5.84 -12.09 21.22
N ARG A 46 6.61 -12.98 20.56
CA ARG A 46 7.66 -13.82 21.16
C ARG A 46 9.05 -13.47 20.64
N ILE A 47 9.18 -12.34 19.95
CA ILE A 47 10.41 -11.91 19.29
C ILE A 47 10.64 -10.44 19.63
N ILE A 48 11.84 -10.13 20.08
CA ILE A 48 12.30 -8.76 20.28
C ILE A 48 13.46 -8.51 19.31
N LEU A 49 13.40 -7.43 18.55
CA LEU A 49 14.31 -7.07 17.49
C LEU A 49 15.36 -6.07 18.00
N ASN A 50 16.63 -6.31 17.69
CA ASN A 50 17.70 -5.34 17.93
C ASN A 50 17.67 -4.25 16.85
N ILE A 51 17.19 -3.06 17.21
CA ILE A 51 16.97 -1.96 16.25
C ILE A 51 18.28 -1.34 15.77
N THR A 52 19.31 -1.33 16.61
CA THR A 52 20.64 -0.81 16.26
C THR A 52 21.26 -1.68 15.18
N LYS A 53 21.19 -3.00 15.34
CA LYS A 53 21.71 -3.97 14.37
C LYS A 53 20.92 -4.00 13.08
N LEU A 54 19.60 -3.79 13.14
CA LEU A 54 18.80 -3.56 11.93
C LEU A 54 19.28 -2.33 11.15
N ARG A 55 19.59 -1.22 11.85
CA ARG A 55 20.04 0.02 11.20
C ARG A 55 21.43 -0.13 10.57
N GLU A 56 22.35 -0.84 11.24
CA GLU A 56 23.69 -1.13 10.71
C GLU A 56 23.63 -1.94 9.39
N ASP A 57 22.75 -2.94 9.30
CA ASP A 57 22.62 -3.78 8.09
C ASP A 57 21.70 -3.15 7.01
N TYR A 58 20.95 -2.11 7.35
CA TYR A 58 19.98 -1.49 6.44
C TYR A 58 20.59 -0.40 5.56
N CYS A 59 20.60 -0.64 4.25
CA CYS A 59 20.89 0.41 3.27
C CYS A 59 19.62 1.19 2.90
N ARG A 60 19.65 2.52 3.05
CA ARG A 60 18.53 3.39 2.68
C ARG A 60 18.38 3.48 1.15
N GLN A 61 17.22 3.07 0.64
CA GLN A 61 16.91 3.00 -0.79
C GLN A 61 16.08 4.18 -1.32
N THR A 62 15.81 5.21 -0.53
CA THR A 62 14.97 6.36 -0.94
C THR A 62 15.62 7.67 -0.55
N VAL A 63 15.31 8.75 -1.29
CA VAL A 63 15.76 10.10 -0.96
C VAL A 63 15.52 10.41 0.51
N LYS A 64 16.61 10.72 1.24
CA LYS A 64 16.57 11.10 2.65
C LYS A 64 15.67 12.32 2.80
N ARG A 65 14.73 12.24 3.74
CA ARG A 65 13.93 13.37 4.20
C ARG A 65 14.43 13.79 5.56
N PHE A 66 14.63 15.09 5.71
CA PHE A 66 14.97 15.72 6.98
C PHE A 66 13.69 16.23 7.63
N ILE A 67 13.64 16.18 8.96
CA ILE A 67 12.56 16.78 9.74
C ILE A 67 12.78 18.29 9.74
N GLY A 68 11.74 19.06 9.43
CA GLY A 68 11.80 20.51 9.27
C GLY A 68 11.36 21.00 7.89
N TYR A 69 11.37 22.32 7.74
CA TYR A 69 11.14 23.03 6.48
C TYR A 69 12.39 23.82 6.09
N ARG A 70 12.50 24.23 4.83
CA ARG A 70 13.55 25.17 4.43
C ARG A 70 13.02 26.60 4.44
N ASP A 71 13.83 27.52 4.95
CA ASP A 71 13.55 28.95 4.89
C ASP A 71 13.77 29.51 3.47
N LYS A 72 13.62 30.82 3.32
CA LYS A 72 13.77 31.53 2.03
C LYS A 72 15.20 31.43 1.47
N ASP A 73 16.18 31.24 2.35
CA ASP A 73 17.61 31.13 2.00
C ASP A 73 18.03 29.67 1.77
N GLY A 74 17.09 28.73 1.92
CA GLY A 74 17.31 27.31 1.72
C GLY A 74 17.87 26.58 2.94
N ASN A 75 18.05 27.23 4.08
CA ASN A 75 18.52 26.60 5.32
C ASN A 75 17.43 25.74 5.94
N LEU A 76 17.81 24.61 6.54
CA LEU A 76 16.86 23.74 7.22
C LEU A 76 16.51 24.34 8.58
N THR A 77 15.24 24.69 8.77
CA THR A 77 14.67 25.05 10.07
C THR A 77 14.04 23.81 10.69
N GLU A 78 14.59 23.37 11.83
CA GLU A 78 14.05 22.24 12.58
C GLU A 78 12.77 22.64 13.36
N PRO A 79 11.85 21.70 13.62
CA PRO A 79 10.70 21.94 14.48
C PRO A 79 11.12 22.22 15.93
N TRP A 80 10.32 23.02 16.64
CA TRP A 80 10.55 23.33 18.07
C TRP A 80 10.30 22.14 19.00
N LEU A 81 9.73 21.04 18.48
CA LEU A 81 9.51 19.77 19.17
C LEU A 81 10.30 18.64 18.49
N LYS A 82 10.77 17.68 19.28
CA LYS A 82 11.40 16.43 18.82
C LYS A 82 10.87 15.22 19.59
N THR A 83 11.24 14.02 19.16
CA THR A 83 10.83 12.77 19.81
C THR A 83 12.01 12.11 20.52
N LYS A 84 11.77 11.57 21.72
CA LYS A 84 12.74 10.76 22.47
C LYS A 84 12.13 9.41 22.81
N PRO A 85 12.79 8.27 22.52
CA PRO A 85 12.28 6.96 22.96
C PRO A 85 12.00 6.93 24.46
N ILE A 86 10.92 6.28 24.87
CA ILE A 86 10.61 6.08 26.30
C ILE A 86 11.62 5.07 26.89
N ASP A 87 11.83 3.97 26.17
CA ASP A 87 12.76 2.93 26.56
C ASP A 87 14.15 3.25 26.00
N ASN A 88 15.17 3.36 26.86
CA ASN A 88 16.58 3.47 26.45
C ASN A 88 17.17 2.13 25.97
N SER A 89 16.31 1.22 25.49
CA SER A 89 16.69 -0.11 25.04
C SER A 89 17.00 -0.10 23.54
N ASN A 90 18.05 -0.83 23.14
CA ASN A 90 18.33 -1.14 21.73
C ASN A 90 17.35 -2.18 21.15
N TYR A 91 16.36 -2.60 21.93
CA TYR A 91 15.43 -3.64 21.58
C TYR A 91 14.01 -3.10 21.48
N VAL A 92 13.29 -3.55 20.46
CA VAL A 92 11.90 -3.18 20.17
C VAL A 92 11.10 -4.43 19.85
N ASP A 93 9.79 -4.38 20.04
CA ASP A 93 8.91 -5.48 19.61
C ASP A 93 9.07 -5.75 18.11
N MET A 94 8.92 -7.02 17.72
CA MET A 94 8.95 -7.39 16.31
C MET A 94 7.84 -6.65 15.55
N GLY A 95 8.27 -5.95 14.50
CA GLY A 95 7.40 -5.17 13.64
C GLY A 95 6.49 -6.01 12.74
N LYS A 96 5.75 -5.33 11.86
CA LYS A 96 4.85 -5.96 10.88
C LYS A 96 5.47 -5.93 9.50
N PHE A 97 5.42 -7.05 8.78
CA PHE A 97 5.87 -7.12 7.40
C PHE A 97 4.73 -6.71 6.45
N VAL A 98 5.06 -5.85 5.48
CA VAL A 98 4.10 -5.37 4.48
C VAL A 98 4.70 -5.56 3.09
N ILE A 99 4.09 -6.45 2.32
CA ILE A 99 4.41 -6.63 0.90
C ILE A 99 3.69 -5.54 0.10
N ASN A 100 4.42 -4.81 -0.72
CA ASN A 100 3.86 -3.75 -1.53
C ASN A 100 2.83 -4.31 -2.55
N HIS A 101 1.86 -3.47 -2.92
CA HIS A 101 0.76 -3.89 -3.82
C HIS A 101 1.16 -3.95 -5.29
N ASN A 102 2.21 -3.24 -5.73
CA ASN A 102 2.59 -3.18 -7.14
C ASN A 102 4.11 -3.12 -7.41
N THR A 103 4.94 -3.34 -6.40
CA THR A 103 6.39 -3.53 -6.56
C THR A 103 6.82 -4.76 -5.78
N ALA A 104 7.90 -5.42 -6.21
CA ALA A 104 8.51 -6.52 -5.46
C ALA A 104 9.29 -6.00 -4.23
N THR A 105 8.59 -5.32 -3.33
CA THR A 105 9.15 -4.69 -2.13
C THR A 105 8.47 -5.27 -0.90
N ILE A 106 9.27 -5.63 0.11
CA ILE A 106 8.77 -6.00 1.44
C ILE A 106 9.37 -5.04 2.46
N ASN A 107 8.51 -4.43 3.27
CA ASN A 107 8.96 -3.57 4.34
C ASN A 107 8.63 -4.16 5.71
N LEU A 108 9.46 -3.83 6.70
CA LEU A 108 9.24 -4.07 8.12
C LEU A 108 8.89 -2.74 8.79
N LEU A 109 7.64 -2.63 9.25
CA LEU A 109 7.14 -1.51 10.02
C LEU A 109 7.42 -1.74 11.51
N VAL A 110 8.37 -1.00 12.06
CA VAL A 110 8.73 -1.00 13.48
C VAL A 110 8.02 0.16 14.17
N GLU A 111 7.42 -0.11 15.32
CA GLU A 111 6.72 0.85 16.16
C GLU A 111 7.54 1.08 17.44
N GLN A 112 7.73 2.35 17.82
CA GLN A 112 8.44 2.70 19.06
C GLN A 112 7.64 3.75 19.83
N ARG A 113 7.48 3.55 21.13
CA ARG A 113 6.88 4.54 22.02
C ARG A 113 7.87 5.68 22.26
N VAL A 114 7.38 6.91 22.24
CA VAL A 114 8.20 8.11 22.39
C VAL A 114 7.55 9.14 23.30
N HIS A 115 8.39 9.92 23.98
CA HIS A 115 8.02 11.21 24.52
C HIS A 115 8.13 12.28 23.43
N LEU A 116 7.21 13.23 23.45
CA LEU A 116 7.33 14.50 22.74
C LEU A 116 8.06 15.47 23.66
N ILE A 117 9.16 16.06 23.19
CA ILE A 117 10.00 16.95 24.00
C ILE A 117 10.29 18.24 23.24
N LYS A 118 10.50 19.35 23.96
CA LYS A 118 10.97 20.60 23.36
C LYS A 118 12.42 20.46 22.90
N ALA A 119 12.73 21.04 21.75
CA ALA A 119 14.07 20.97 21.19
C ALA A 119 15.10 21.78 21.99
N GLU A 120 14.66 22.91 22.58
CA GLU A 120 15.50 23.88 23.30
C GLU A 120 16.04 23.35 24.63
N ASP A 121 15.17 22.75 25.46
CA ASP A 121 15.48 22.39 26.85
C ASP A 121 15.23 20.91 27.19
N GLU A 122 14.85 20.09 26.19
CA GLU A 122 14.45 18.69 26.34
C GLU A 122 13.28 18.42 27.29
N THR A 123 12.50 19.44 27.66
CA THR A 123 11.34 19.26 28.55
C THR A 123 10.25 18.43 27.88
N ILE A 124 9.67 17.50 28.63
CA ILE A 124 8.62 16.60 28.13
C ILE A 124 7.28 17.35 28.05
N ALA A 125 6.65 17.30 26.88
CA ALA A 125 5.26 17.72 26.70
C ALA A 125 4.34 16.59 27.17
N LEU A 126 3.79 16.75 28.38
CA LEU A 126 2.89 15.75 28.98
C LEU A 126 1.47 15.83 28.43
N GLU A 127 1.04 17.04 28.05
CA GLU A 127 -0.31 17.33 27.61
C GLU A 127 -0.31 18.31 26.43
N VAL A 128 -1.20 18.08 25.46
CA VAL A 128 -1.53 19.03 24.40
C VAL A 128 -3.04 19.00 24.19
N ALA A 129 -3.68 20.17 24.13
CA ALA A 129 -5.12 20.32 23.83
C ALA A 129 -6.05 19.54 24.78
N GLY A 130 -5.68 19.38 26.06
CA GLY A 130 -6.44 18.59 27.04
C GLY A 130 -6.17 17.09 26.98
N LEU A 131 -5.17 16.64 26.21
CA LEU A 131 -4.88 15.22 25.98
C LEU A 131 -3.49 14.85 26.51
N LEU A 132 -3.45 13.80 27.35
CA LEU A 132 -2.21 13.21 27.81
C LEU A 132 -1.48 12.48 26.68
N LEU A 133 -0.16 12.68 26.58
CA LEU A 133 0.68 12.19 25.49
C LEU A 133 1.49 10.92 25.82
N ASN A 134 0.97 10.08 26.73
CA ASN A 134 1.71 8.92 27.28
C ASN A 134 1.97 7.78 26.28
N ASP A 135 1.16 7.68 25.22
CA ASP A 135 1.17 6.55 24.28
C ASP A 135 1.55 6.96 22.85
N LEU A 136 2.24 8.09 22.70
CA LEU A 136 2.72 8.52 21.39
C LEU A 136 3.70 7.52 20.79
N LYS A 137 3.53 7.28 19.49
CA LYS A 137 4.28 6.28 18.73
C LYS A 137 4.92 6.90 17.51
N THR A 138 6.16 6.48 17.24
CA THR A 138 6.81 6.68 15.95
C THR A 138 6.81 5.37 15.18
N PHE A 139 6.68 5.50 13.86
CA PHE A 139 6.65 4.39 12.94
C PHE A 139 7.83 4.51 11.98
N ASN A 140 8.73 3.53 12.03
CA ASN A 140 9.91 3.47 11.19
C ASN A 140 9.76 2.31 10.21
N ASN A 141 9.98 2.59 8.92
CA ASN A 141 9.79 1.62 7.86
C ASN A 141 11.15 1.20 7.28
N TYR A 142 11.51 -0.07 7.45
CA TYR A 142 12.76 -0.65 6.96
C TYR A 142 12.46 -1.54 5.75
N THR A 143 12.99 -1.20 4.58
CA THR A 143 12.84 -2.05 3.40
C THR A 143 13.75 -3.27 3.52
N ILE A 144 13.14 -4.46 3.66
CA ILE A 144 13.85 -5.74 3.79
C ILE A 144 14.17 -6.32 2.41
N VAL A 145 13.21 -6.22 1.48
CA VAL A 145 13.36 -6.58 0.07
C VAL A 145 12.97 -5.37 -0.76
N LYS A 146 13.79 -4.98 -1.73
CA LYS A 146 13.52 -3.88 -2.67
C LYS A 146 13.62 -4.40 -4.09
N ASN A 147 12.58 -4.18 -4.90
CA ASN A 147 12.55 -4.56 -6.32
C ASN A 147 13.05 -5.99 -6.59
N GLY A 148 12.65 -6.95 -5.74
CA GLY A 148 13.03 -8.35 -5.89
C GLY A 148 14.48 -8.65 -5.49
N GLN A 149 15.10 -7.83 -4.65
CA GLN A 149 16.44 -8.05 -4.11
C GLN A 149 16.49 -7.82 -2.59
N VAL A 150 17.31 -8.60 -1.89
CA VAL A 150 17.51 -8.48 -0.44
C VAL A 150 18.26 -7.19 -0.13
N ASN A 151 17.70 -6.38 0.78
CA ASN A 151 18.31 -5.13 1.25
C ASN A 151 18.79 -5.22 2.69
N VAL A 152 18.09 -5.98 3.55
CA VAL A 152 18.54 -6.35 4.89
C VAL A 152 18.90 -7.82 4.88
N ARG A 153 20.17 -8.13 5.15
CA ARG A 153 20.77 -9.46 5.02
C ARG A 153 20.49 -10.34 6.23
N SER A 154 20.24 -9.75 7.38
CA SER A 154 19.98 -10.47 8.63
C SER A 154 19.15 -9.66 9.64
N LEU A 155 18.49 -10.38 10.54
CA LEU A 155 17.78 -9.79 11.68
C LEU A 155 18.37 -10.35 12.97
N GLN A 156 18.84 -9.48 13.85
CA GLN A 156 19.28 -9.87 15.19
C GLN A 156 18.12 -9.77 16.17
N VAL A 157 17.82 -10.87 16.84
CA VAL A 157 16.60 -11.02 17.63
C VAL A 157 16.85 -11.81 18.92
N LYS A 158 16.05 -11.51 19.94
CA LYS A 158 15.84 -12.39 21.09
C LYS A 158 14.54 -13.16 20.91
N ILE A 159 14.55 -14.45 21.26
CA ILE A 159 13.41 -15.35 21.07
C ILE A 159 12.99 -15.90 22.44
N SER A 160 11.76 -15.65 22.85
CA SER A 160 11.22 -16.14 24.13
C SER A 160 10.47 -17.48 24.01
N SER A 161 10.41 -18.05 22.80
CA SER A 161 9.63 -19.27 22.51
C SER A 161 10.52 -20.38 21.94
N LYS A 162 10.69 -21.46 22.71
CA LYS A 162 11.39 -22.68 22.26
C LYS A 162 10.78 -23.25 20.97
N LYS A 163 9.44 -23.22 20.85
CA LYS A 163 8.73 -23.68 19.64
C LYS A 163 9.13 -22.90 18.40
N LEU A 164 9.30 -21.57 18.52
CA LEU A 164 9.76 -20.73 17.43
C LEU A 164 11.24 -21.01 17.12
N PHE A 165 12.07 -21.12 18.15
CA PHE A 165 13.48 -21.48 18.01
C PHE A 165 13.64 -22.78 17.23
N ASP A 166 13.00 -23.88 17.66
CA ASP A 166 13.07 -25.18 17.00
C ASP A 166 12.56 -25.12 15.55
N LEU A 167 11.60 -24.25 15.26
CA LEU A 167 11.07 -24.06 13.90
C LEU A 167 12.10 -23.36 13.01
N LEU A 168 12.65 -22.22 13.44
CA LEU A 168 13.66 -21.47 12.67
C LEU A 168 14.96 -22.25 12.51
N GLN A 169 15.36 -22.99 13.55
CA GLN A 169 16.51 -23.91 13.53
C GLN A 169 16.31 -25.01 12.49
N ARG A 170 15.16 -25.73 12.51
CA ARG A 170 14.85 -26.76 11.51
C ARG A 170 14.79 -26.23 10.08
N LYS A 171 14.48 -24.94 9.92
CA LYS A 171 14.49 -24.24 8.63
C LYS A 171 15.89 -23.76 8.21
N GLY A 172 16.91 -23.95 9.05
CA GLY A 172 18.31 -23.65 8.73
C GLY A 172 18.65 -22.16 8.66
N VAL A 173 17.79 -21.27 9.18
CA VAL A 173 17.96 -19.82 9.08
C VAL A 173 18.48 -19.17 10.37
N LEU A 174 18.53 -19.93 11.47
CA LEU A 174 18.88 -19.42 12.79
C LEU A 174 20.35 -19.70 13.13
N LYS A 175 21.08 -18.64 13.51
CA LYS A 175 22.48 -18.70 13.92
C LYS A 175 22.69 -18.08 15.30
N LYS A 176 23.73 -18.55 15.99
CA LYS A 176 24.31 -17.93 17.19
C LYS A 176 25.82 -17.86 16.96
N ASP A 177 26.42 -16.69 17.16
CA ASP A 177 27.86 -16.46 16.96
C ASP A 177 28.37 -16.93 15.58
N ASN A 178 27.61 -16.63 14.52
CA ASN A 178 27.83 -17.06 13.12
C ASN A 178 27.74 -18.57 12.83
N LEU A 179 27.56 -19.41 13.84
CA LEU A 179 27.35 -20.85 13.73
C LEU A 179 25.84 -21.20 13.75
N PRO A 180 25.43 -22.35 13.20
CA PRO A 180 24.05 -22.82 13.36
C PRO A 180 23.66 -22.88 14.84
N ALA A 181 22.53 -22.27 15.21
CA ALA A 181 22.08 -22.32 16.61
C ALA A 181 21.66 -23.75 16.96
N THR A 182 22.22 -24.34 18.01
CA THR A 182 21.94 -25.73 18.44
C THR A 182 21.10 -25.79 19.71
N THR A 183 21.33 -24.87 20.64
CA THR A 183 20.67 -24.84 21.95
C THR A 183 19.81 -23.59 22.12
N PHE A 184 18.59 -23.77 22.65
CA PHE A 184 17.70 -22.68 23.01
C PHE A 184 18.10 -22.04 24.33
N ASP A 185 18.18 -20.73 24.34
CA ASP A 185 18.48 -19.85 25.47
C ASP A 185 17.71 -18.55 25.26
N PHE A 186 16.86 -18.17 26.22
CA PHE A 186 15.99 -17.00 26.11
C PHE A 186 16.72 -15.68 26.34
N ASP A 187 17.89 -15.72 26.98
CA ASP A 187 18.73 -14.52 27.20
C ASP A 187 19.66 -14.25 26.02
N SER A 188 19.92 -15.27 25.21
CA SER A 188 20.74 -15.21 24.01
C SER A 188 20.13 -14.36 22.90
N GLU A 189 21.01 -13.69 22.17
CA GLU A 189 20.71 -13.07 20.89
C GLU A 189 21.02 -14.04 19.75
N TYR A 190 20.12 -14.07 18.75
CA TYR A 190 20.21 -14.93 17.59
C TYR A 190 20.18 -14.10 16.32
N THR A 191 20.86 -14.59 15.28
CA THR A 191 20.81 -14.01 13.93
C THR A 191 19.94 -14.86 13.03
N ILE A 192 18.89 -14.25 12.47
CA ILE A 192 18.11 -14.84 11.37
C ILE A 192 18.74 -14.39 10.06
N LYS A 193 19.30 -15.33 9.30
CA LYS A 193 19.91 -15.04 7.99
C LYS A 193 18.84 -14.95 6.90
N LEU A 194 18.81 -13.83 6.19
CA LEU A 194 17.95 -13.61 5.01
C LEU A 194 18.75 -13.68 3.70
N ASP A 195 20.04 -13.36 3.75
CA ASP A 195 20.93 -13.40 2.59
C ASP A 195 21.07 -14.81 2.01
N GLY A 196 21.07 -14.89 0.67
CA GLY A 196 21.11 -16.13 -0.09
C GLY A 196 19.81 -16.95 -0.08
N LEU A 197 18.75 -16.51 0.61
CA LEU A 197 17.43 -17.15 0.55
C LEU A 197 16.68 -16.72 -0.73
N PRO A 198 15.89 -17.61 -1.35
CA PRO A 198 14.95 -17.18 -2.39
C PRO A 198 13.91 -16.23 -1.78
N ILE A 199 13.53 -15.17 -2.49
CA ILE A 199 12.54 -14.21 -1.95
C ILE A 199 11.17 -14.88 -1.82
N VAL A 200 10.75 -15.57 -2.88
CA VAL A 200 9.48 -16.27 -2.96
C VAL A 200 9.68 -17.78 -2.98
N PRO A 201 8.69 -18.58 -2.54
CA PRO A 201 8.79 -20.03 -2.60
C PRO A 201 8.95 -20.51 -4.04
N LEU A 202 9.80 -21.51 -4.25
CA LEU A 202 10.07 -22.11 -5.58
C LEU A 202 8.84 -22.82 -6.16
N LYS A 203 8.00 -23.41 -5.30
CA LYS A 203 6.73 -24.05 -5.68
C LYS A 203 5.57 -23.15 -5.26
N GLN A 204 5.02 -22.39 -6.20
CA GLN A 204 3.81 -21.61 -5.95
C GLN A 204 2.54 -22.36 -6.36
N LYS A 205 1.50 -22.26 -5.52
CA LYS A 205 0.16 -22.70 -5.89
C LYS A 205 -0.39 -21.81 -7.01
N LYS A 206 -1.11 -22.40 -7.96
CA LYS A 206 -1.85 -21.66 -8.99
C LYS A 206 -2.82 -20.70 -8.30
N ARG A 207 -2.76 -19.41 -8.66
CA ARG A 207 -3.66 -18.39 -8.13
C ARG A 207 -4.69 -18.05 -9.21
N LYS A 208 -5.97 -17.93 -8.82
CA LYS A 208 -7.00 -17.37 -9.69
C LYS A 208 -7.09 -15.87 -9.43
N ILE A 209 -6.92 -15.06 -10.47
CA ILE A 209 -6.97 -13.60 -10.37
C ILE A 209 -8.23 -13.00 -11.02
N ASP A 210 -9.04 -13.82 -11.69
CA ASP A 210 -10.30 -13.39 -12.31
C ASP A 210 -11.23 -12.71 -11.30
N GLY A 211 -11.85 -11.62 -11.75
CA GLY A 211 -12.76 -10.81 -10.95
C GLY A 211 -12.12 -10.07 -9.75
N LEU A 212 -10.83 -10.23 -9.47
CA LEU A 212 -10.18 -9.51 -8.37
C LEU A 212 -10.11 -8.01 -8.65
N PHE A 213 -9.78 -7.63 -9.88
CA PHE A 213 -9.77 -6.23 -10.29
C PHE A 213 -11.14 -5.57 -10.09
N GLN A 214 -12.20 -6.19 -10.63
CA GLN A 214 -13.58 -5.72 -10.50
C GLN A 214 -13.95 -5.45 -9.04
N ARG A 215 -13.68 -6.42 -8.15
CA ARG A 215 -13.96 -6.30 -6.71
C ARG A 215 -13.18 -5.15 -6.07
N LEU A 216 -11.90 -5.00 -6.39
CA LEU A 216 -11.08 -3.93 -5.85
C LEU A 216 -11.48 -2.55 -6.39
N ALA A 217 -11.87 -2.47 -7.66
CA ALA A 217 -12.37 -1.26 -8.28
C ALA A 217 -13.68 -0.80 -7.63
N GLU A 218 -14.62 -1.72 -7.42
CA GLU A 218 -15.88 -1.47 -6.69
C GLU A 218 -15.62 -0.92 -5.28
N ILE A 219 -14.74 -1.59 -4.53
CA ILE A 219 -14.35 -1.16 -3.17
C ILE A 219 -13.67 0.21 -3.20
N LYS A 220 -12.79 0.46 -4.16
CA LYS A 220 -12.08 1.74 -4.29
C LYS A 220 -13.04 2.89 -4.57
N VAL A 221 -14.06 2.68 -5.42
CA VAL A 221 -15.09 3.70 -5.70
C VAL A 221 -15.84 4.07 -4.42
N ILE A 222 -16.44 3.09 -3.73
CA ILE A 222 -17.18 3.36 -2.49
C ILE A 222 -16.25 3.99 -1.43
N SER A 223 -15.05 3.44 -1.24
CA SER A 223 -14.08 3.98 -0.29
C SER A 223 -13.72 5.43 -0.61
N SER A 224 -13.59 5.79 -1.89
CA SER A 224 -13.33 7.17 -2.30
C SER A 224 -14.52 8.09 -2.00
N ILE A 225 -15.75 7.63 -2.18
CA ILE A 225 -16.96 8.40 -1.86
C ILE A 225 -17.01 8.64 -0.35
N LEU A 226 -16.92 7.58 0.47
CA LEU A 226 -16.93 7.68 1.94
C LEU A 226 -15.82 8.61 2.45
N SER A 227 -14.61 8.51 1.91
CA SER A 227 -13.51 9.39 2.29
C SER A 227 -13.80 10.86 1.99
N ALA A 228 -14.51 11.15 0.89
CA ALA A 228 -14.88 12.51 0.52
C ALA A 228 -16.02 13.04 1.41
N CYS A 229 -16.97 12.20 1.83
CA CYS A 229 -18.01 12.56 2.80
C CYS A 229 -17.45 12.85 4.20
N LEU A 230 -16.43 12.09 4.63
CA LEU A 230 -15.88 12.16 6.00
C LEU A 230 -14.83 13.26 6.22
N LYS A 231 -14.35 13.93 5.15
CA LYS A 231 -13.18 14.83 5.19
C LYS A 231 -13.25 15.99 6.19
N THR A 232 -14.43 16.43 6.59
CA THR A 232 -14.63 17.59 7.49
C THR A 232 -15.30 17.23 8.81
N ASN A 233 -15.74 16.00 8.99
CA ASN A 233 -16.52 15.60 10.16
C ASN A 233 -15.63 14.78 11.10
N LEU A 234 -14.77 15.46 11.85
CA LEU A 234 -14.11 14.91 13.02
C LEU A 234 -14.81 15.52 14.24
N ASP A 235 -16.00 15.01 14.58
CA ASP A 235 -16.81 15.49 15.71
C ASP A 235 -16.17 15.20 17.09
N THR A 236 -14.93 14.72 17.11
CA THR A 236 -14.19 14.37 18.33
C THR A 236 -13.52 15.59 18.97
N PHE A 237 -13.12 16.59 18.20
CA PHE A 237 -12.34 17.73 18.68
C PHE A 237 -12.95 19.05 18.19
N VAL A 238 -12.96 20.06 19.07
CA VAL A 238 -13.35 21.42 18.69
C VAL A 238 -12.25 22.10 17.86
N PRO A 239 -12.55 23.14 17.06
CA PRO A 239 -11.57 23.81 16.20
C PRO A 239 -10.32 24.31 16.94
N GLU A 240 -10.48 24.76 18.18
CA GLU A 240 -9.40 25.24 19.05
C GLU A 240 -8.42 24.10 19.38
N GLN A 241 -8.95 22.92 19.74
CA GLN A 241 -8.15 21.72 19.98
C GLN A 241 -7.44 21.25 18.71
N LEU A 242 -8.12 21.24 17.56
CA LEU A 242 -7.50 20.87 16.28
C LEU A 242 -6.34 21.81 15.91
N THR A 243 -6.52 23.11 16.16
CA THR A 243 -5.48 24.11 15.95
C THR A 243 -4.29 23.89 16.88
N GLU A 244 -4.52 23.57 18.15
CA GLU A 244 -3.47 23.29 19.11
C GLU A 244 -2.73 21.99 18.81
N LEU A 245 -3.44 20.91 18.48
CA LEU A 245 -2.85 19.65 18.02
C LEU A 245 -1.93 19.90 16.81
N GLN A 246 -2.41 20.66 15.82
CA GLN A 246 -1.63 20.99 14.63
C GLN A 246 -0.37 21.80 14.94
N LYS A 247 -0.45 22.80 15.85
CA LYS A 247 0.70 23.60 16.30
C LYS A 247 1.79 22.74 16.96
N ASN A 248 1.38 21.63 17.59
CA ASN A 248 2.26 20.66 18.24
C ASN A 248 2.59 19.45 17.34
N TYR A 249 2.35 19.54 16.03
CA TYR A 249 2.61 18.48 15.05
C TYR A 249 1.85 17.17 15.29
N ILE A 250 0.69 17.22 15.95
CA ILE A 250 -0.17 16.07 16.21
C ILE A 250 -1.39 16.13 15.28
N SER A 251 -1.72 15.00 14.64
CA SER A 251 -2.92 14.88 13.82
C SER A 251 -4.17 14.67 14.66
N PRO A 252 -5.38 14.85 14.10
CA PRO A 252 -6.62 14.52 14.80
C PRO A 252 -6.77 13.03 15.16
N ASN A 253 -5.96 12.15 14.57
CA ASN A 253 -5.91 10.73 14.96
C ASN A 253 -4.76 10.45 15.94
N LEU A 254 -4.19 11.50 16.55
CA LEU A 254 -3.11 11.46 17.55
C LEU A 254 -1.79 10.87 17.04
N TYR A 255 -1.57 10.89 15.72
CA TYR A 255 -0.26 10.59 15.12
C TYR A 255 0.63 11.82 15.04
N LEU A 256 1.93 11.63 15.28
CA LEU A 256 2.98 12.63 15.07
C LEU A 256 3.23 12.88 13.57
N ASN A 257 3.18 14.15 13.18
CA ASN A 257 3.24 14.65 11.81
C ASN A 257 4.22 15.83 11.70
N PHE A 258 5.48 15.60 12.02
CA PHE A 258 6.52 16.60 11.80
C PHE A 258 6.62 16.98 10.31
N PRO A 259 6.87 18.26 9.99
CA PRO A 259 7.17 18.69 8.63
C PRO A 259 8.44 17.96 8.14
N LYS A 260 8.48 17.62 6.86
CA LYS A 260 9.61 16.91 6.26
C LYS A 260 9.99 17.52 4.91
N THR A 261 11.28 17.76 4.71
CA THR A 261 11.84 18.29 3.48
C THR A 261 12.82 17.29 2.86
N LYS A 262 12.87 17.20 1.54
CA LYS A 262 13.80 16.28 0.84
C LYS A 262 15.24 16.80 0.91
N SER A 263 16.20 15.88 0.91
CA SER A 263 17.57 16.21 0.51
C SER A 263 17.59 16.60 -0.96
N PHE A 264 18.35 17.64 -1.30
CA PHE A 264 18.60 18.08 -2.68
C PHE A 264 19.91 17.54 -3.23
N GLU A 265 20.64 16.75 -2.45
CA GLU A 265 21.92 16.19 -2.88
C GLU A 265 21.73 15.16 -3.99
N PHE A 266 22.71 15.14 -4.90
CA PHE A 266 22.84 14.32 -6.10
C PHE A 266 21.93 13.08 -6.11
N LEU A 267 20.92 13.14 -6.98
CA LEU A 267 19.95 12.06 -7.17
C LEU A 267 20.32 11.23 -8.40
N ASP A 268 20.40 9.92 -8.19
CA ASP A 268 20.44 8.91 -9.24
C ASP A 268 19.01 8.55 -9.64
N ILE A 269 18.77 8.29 -10.93
CA ILE A 269 17.45 7.87 -11.44
C ILE A 269 17.54 6.40 -11.81
N ARG A 270 16.76 5.57 -11.11
CA ARG A 270 16.69 4.13 -11.41
C ARG A 270 15.28 3.76 -11.81
N LYS A 271 15.19 2.84 -12.77
CA LYS A 271 13.92 2.24 -13.19
C LYS A 271 13.45 1.25 -12.13
N SER A 272 12.25 1.48 -11.62
CA SER A 272 11.54 0.60 -10.69
C SER A 272 10.41 -0.10 -11.42
N GLN A 273 10.43 -1.43 -11.42
CA GLN A 273 9.41 -2.23 -12.09
C GLN A 273 8.10 -2.19 -11.31
N ARG A 274 7.03 -1.80 -12.00
CA ARG A 274 5.64 -1.81 -11.51
C ARG A 274 4.91 -2.98 -12.12
N ILE A 275 4.18 -3.70 -11.27
CA ILE A 275 3.29 -4.79 -11.66
C ILE A 275 1.88 -4.44 -11.19
N ASP A 276 0.99 -4.13 -12.13
CA ASP A 276 -0.41 -3.82 -11.85
C ASP A 276 -1.33 -4.89 -12.45
N ILE A 277 -2.54 -4.99 -11.89
CA ILE A 277 -3.60 -5.88 -12.38
C ILE A 277 -4.80 -5.03 -12.79
N GLY A 278 -5.27 -5.26 -14.01
CA GLY A 278 -6.43 -4.61 -14.62
C GLY A 278 -7.44 -5.60 -15.19
N SER A 279 -8.45 -5.06 -15.87
CA SER A 279 -9.36 -5.78 -16.74
C SER A 279 -9.11 -5.41 -18.21
N LYS A 280 -9.85 -6.07 -19.10
CA LYS A 280 -9.90 -5.77 -20.55
C LYS A 280 -10.44 -4.38 -20.89
N GLU A 281 -11.02 -3.67 -19.92
CA GLU A 281 -11.60 -2.33 -20.09
C GLU A 281 -10.86 -1.25 -19.29
N ILE A 282 -10.22 -1.61 -18.17
CA ILE A 282 -9.52 -0.66 -17.30
C ILE A 282 -8.19 -1.27 -16.84
N LEU A 283 -7.08 -0.68 -17.28
CA LEU A 283 -5.74 -1.25 -17.13
C LEU A 283 -5.24 -1.38 -15.69
N ASN A 284 -5.67 -0.48 -14.79
CA ASN A 284 -5.37 -0.55 -13.36
C ASN A 284 -6.26 0.41 -12.55
N LEU A 285 -6.20 0.29 -11.23
CA LEU A 285 -7.02 1.09 -10.33
C LEU A 285 -6.68 2.59 -10.35
N PHE A 286 -5.51 3.00 -10.85
CA PHE A 286 -5.14 4.42 -10.93
C PHE A 286 -5.89 5.17 -12.04
N LYS A 287 -6.55 4.45 -12.95
CA LYS A 287 -7.42 5.04 -13.98
C LYS A 287 -8.73 5.57 -13.43
N LEU A 288 -9.18 5.08 -12.27
CA LEU A 288 -10.42 5.54 -11.64
C LEU A 288 -10.31 6.98 -11.16
N TYR A 289 -11.37 7.76 -11.36
CA TYR A 289 -11.46 9.13 -10.87
C TYR A 289 -11.60 9.17 -9.33
N SER A 290 -11.14 10.26 -8.71
CA SER A 290 -11.52 10.54 -7.32
C SER A 290 -13.00 10.89 -7.24
N ALA A 291 -13.62 10.68 -6.07
CA ALA A 291 -15.04 10.93 -5.88
C ALA A 291 -15.48 12.34 -6.31
N ASN A 292 -14.83 13.39 -5.80
CA ASN A 292 -15.17 14.77 -6.17
C ASN A 292 -14.95 15.06 -7.66
N LYS A 293 -13.88 14.51 -8.27
CA LYS A 293 -13.63 14.67 -9.70
C LYS A 293 -14.74 14.03 -10.53
N PHE A 294 -15.23 12.87 -10.11
CA PHE A 294 -16.33 12.20 -10.80
C PHE A 294 -17.67 12.92 -10.58
N LEU A 295 -17.90 13.43 -9.36
CA LEU A 295 -19.08 14.24 -9.01
C LEU A 295 -19.21 15.45 -9.93
N GLU A 296 -18.17 16.29 -10.00
CA GLU A 296 -18.12 17.49 -10.86
C GLU A 296 -18.29 17.16 -12.35
N ARG A 297 -17.77 16.00 -12.76
CA ARG A 297 -17.78 15.53 -14.14
C ARG A 297 -19.15 15.04 -14.59
N ARG A 298 -19.88 14.30 -13.76
CA ARG A 298 -21.13 13.59 -14.15
C ARG A 298 -22.41 14.15 -13.55
N TYR A 299 -22.31 15.04 -12.55
CA TYR A 299 -23.46 15.51 -11.80
C TYR A 299 -23.48 17.03 -11.66
N GLN A 300 -24.69 17.56 -11.50
CA GLN A 300 -24.94 18.92 -11.03
C GLN A 300 -25.46 18.82 -9.59
N VAL A 301 -24.82 19.55 -8.69
CA VAL A 301 -25.28 19.69 -7.30
C VAL A 301 -25.83 21.09 -7.16
N TYR A 302 -27.00 21.22 -6.54
CA TYR A 302 -27.69 22.50 -6.43
C TYR A 302 -28.41 22.61 -5.08
N ASN A 303 -28.61 23.84 -4.64
CA ASN A 303 -29.43 24.13 -3.47
C ASN A 303 -30.91 24.03 -3.86
N THR A 304 -31.70 23.25 -3.13
CA THR A 304 -33.12 23.01 -3.43
C THR A 304 -34.01 24.20 -3.10
N GLU A 305 -33.58 25.08 -2.19
CA GLU A 305 -34.32 26.29 -1.79
C GLU A 305 -34.05 27.45 -2.76
N THR A 306 -32.80 27.66 -3.17
CA THR A 306 -32.42 28.78 -4.05
C THR A 306 -32.34 28.42 -5.53
N GLY A 307 -32.24 27.13 -5.86
CA GLY A 307 -31.98 26.64 -7.22
C GLY A 307 -30.55 26.86 -7.71
N GLU A 308 -29.66 27.43 -6.89
CA GLU A 308 -28.29 27.74 -7.27
C GLU A 308 -27.46 26.48 -7.55
N ILE A 309 -26.80 26.44 -8.71
CA ILE A 309 -25.89 25.34 -9.08
C ILE A 309 -24.51 25.61 -8.52
N LEU A 310 -23.98 24.67 -7.75
CA LEU A 310 -22.66 24.76 -7.15
C LEU A 310 -21.56 24.48 -8.18
N SER A 311 -20.65 25.43 -8.35
CA SER A 311 -19.60 25.38 -9.39
C SER A 311 -18.50 24.33 -9.12
N LYS A 312 -18.24 24.00 -7.85
CA LYS A 312 -17.24 23.01 -7.41
C LYS A 312 -17.79 22.14 -6.29
N PRO A 313 -18.72 21.21 -6.59
CA PRO A 313 -19.36 20.43 -5.57
C PRO A 313 -18.38 19.45 -4.90
N ASN A 314 -18.64 19.16 -3.63
CA ASN A 314 -17.87 18.21 -2.84
C ASN A 314 -18.85 17.26 -2.12
N PHE A 315 -18.42 16.03 -1.85
CA PHE A 315 -19.27 15.04 -1.20
C PHE A 315 -19.58 15.32 0.27
N ASN A 316 -18.86 16.24 0.93
CA ASN A 316 -19.11 16.59 2.32
C ASN A 316 -20.45 17.33 2.53
N ILE A 317 -20.90 18.10 1.53
CA ILE A 317 -22.18 18.85 1.57
C ILE A 317 -23.38 18.01 1.08
N LEU A 318 -23.14 16.82 0.53
CA LEU A 318 -24.18 16.03 -0.14
C LEU A 318 -25.23 15.43 0.82
N PHE A 319 -25.00 15.56 2.13
CA PHE A 319 -25.91 15.15 3.20
C PHE A 319 -26.57 16.34 3.92
N GLU A 320 -26.45 17.55 3.39
CA GLU A 320 -27.19 18.71 3.88
C GLU A 320 -28.63 18.70 3.34
N ASN A 321 -29.58 19.15 4.16
CA ASN A 321 -31.02 19.00 3.88
C ASN A 321 -31.49 19.78 2.63
N ASN A 322 -30.80 20.88 2.30
CA ASN A 322 -31.13 21.74 1.16
C ASN A 322 -30.26 21.47 -0.07
N ILE A 323 -29.56 20.34 -0.14
CA ILE A 323 -28.69 19.99 -1.26
C ILE A 323 -29.24 18.78 -2.01
N ALA A 324 -29.43 18.93 -3.32
CA ALA A 324 -29.82 17.85 -4.23
C ALA A 324 -28.81 17.66 -5.36
N CYS A 325 -28.86 16.47 -5.97
CA CYS A 325 -27.98 16.07 -7.05
C CYS A 325 -28.81 15.56 -8.24
N ARG A 326 -28.44 15.96 -9.46
CA ARG A 326 -29.02 15.43 -10.69
C ARG A 326 -27.93 15.13 -11.72
N GLN A 327 -28.25 14.30 -12.70
CA GLN A 327 -27.32 13.98 -13.78
C GLN A 327 -27.00 15.24 -14.59
N LYS A 328 -25.73 15.45 -14.90
CA LYS A 328 -25.26 16.55 -15.75
C LYS A 328 -25.48 16.19 -17.21
N SER A 329 -26.02 17.12 -17.99
CA SER A 329 -26.06 16.98 -19.44
C SER A 329 -24.65 16.84 -19.99
N ILE A 330 -24.44 15.81 -20.81
CA ILE A 330 -23.14 15.52 -21.42
C ILE A 330 -22.96 16.48 -22.59
N SER A 331 -21.91 17.29 -22.57
CA SER A 331 -21.57 18.12 -23.71
C SER A 331 -20.98 17.26 -24.83
N SER A 332 -21.15 17.68 -26.08
CA SER A 332 -20.58 17.00 -27.26
C SER A 332 -19.05 16.80 -27.20
N ARG A 333 -18.35 17.61 -26.39
CA ARG A 333 -16.89 17.54 -26.19
C ARG A 333 -16.47 16.51 -25.15
N MET A 334 -17.38 16.02 -24.32
CA MET A 334 -17.06 15.11 -23.24
C MET A 334 -17.00 13.67 -23.74
N LYS A 335 -15.79 13.12 -23.86
CA LYS A 335 -15.61 11.69 -24.15
C LYS A 335 -15.95 10.87 -22.92
N ILE A 336 -16.97 10.02 -23.04
CA ILE A 336 -17.31 8.97 -22.07
C ILE A 336 -16.38 7.79 -22.29
N THR A 337 -15.89 7.22 -21.19
CA THR A 337 -14.90 6.15 -21.19
C THR A 337 -15.42 4.97 -20.40
N LYS A 338 -14.80 3.79 -20.53
CA LYS A 338 -15.13 2.61 -19.70
C LYS A 338 -14.99 2.85 -18.19
N VAL A 339 -14.15 3.80 -17.79
CA VAL A 339 -14.08 4.25 -16.39
C VAL A 339 -15.37 4.96 -15.97
N ASP A 340 -15.93 5.80 -16.85
CA ASP A 340 -17.22 6.47 -16.60
C ASP A 340 -18.36 5.45 -16.51
N ASP A 341 -18.43 4.50 -17.44
CA ASP A 341 -19.45 3.45 -17.48
C ASP A 341 -19.38 2.55 -16.24
N PHE A 342 -18.17 2.26 -15.76
CA PHE A 342 -17.96 1.48 -14.55
C PHE A 342 -18.40 2.24 -13.28
N MET A 343 -18.02 3.51 -13.16
CA MET A 343 -18.24 4.28 -11.94
C MET A 343 -19.69 4.76 -11.81
N LYS A 344 -20.33 5.16 -12.91
CA LYS A 344 -21.65 5.82 -12.90
C LYS A 344 -22.72 5.02 -12.13
N PRO A 345 -22.93 3.72 -12.37
CA PRO A 345 -23.97 2.96 -11.66
C PRO A 345 -23.76 2.91 -10.14
N ILE A 346 -22.50 2.87 -9.69
CA ILE A 346 -22.18 2.87 -8.25
C ILE A 346 -22.51 4.23 -7.64
N PHE A 347 -22.21 5.33 -8.35
CA PHE A 347 -22.53 6.68 -7.87
C PHE A 347 -24.03 6.95 -7.87
N ASP A 348 -24.75 6.55 -8.91
CA ASP A 348 -26.20 6.76 -8.98
C ASP A 348 -26.91 6.06 -7.82
N ASP A 349 -26.50 4.82 -7.53
CA ASP A 349 -27.07 4.01 -6.45
C ASP A 349 -26.71 4.57 -5.07
N PHE A 350 -25.47 5.03 -4.90
CA PHE A 350 -25.03 5.64 -3.63
C PHE A 350 -25.73 6.98 -3.35
N ILE A 351 -25.87 7.83 -4.36
CA ILE A 351 -26.46 9.17 -4.22
C ILE A 351 -27.99 9.09 -4.10
N GLY A 352 -28.61 8.05 -4.68
CA GLY A 352 -30.06 7.85 -4.71
C GLY A 352 -30.73 8.35 -5.99
N ILE A 353 -30.01 8.40 -7.11
CA ILE A 353 -30.54 8.81 -8.42
C ILE A 353 -31.17 7.62 -9.15
N GLU A 354 -30.53 6.45 -9.13
CA GLU A 354 -31.04 5.19 -9.70
C GLU A 354 -30.76 4.05 -8.73
N ASP A 355 -31.78 3.30 -8.31
CA ASP A 355 -31.59 2.09 -7.49
C ASP A 355 -31.29 0.90 -8.41
N ASN A 356 -30.01 0.55 -8.49
CA ASN A 356 -29.52 -0.59 -9.26
C ASN A 356 -28.84 -1.66 -8.38
N GLY A 357 -28.89 -1.47 -7.05
CA GLY A 357 -28.41 -2.40 -6.05
C GLY A 357 -26.88 -2.59 -5.99
N LYS A 358 -26.08 -1.84 -6.77
CA LYS A 358 -24.62 -2.02 -6.82
C LYS A 358 -23.95 -1.68 -5.49
N THR A 359 -24.28 -0.55 -4.88
CA THR A 359 -23.78 -0.12 -3.56
C THR A 359 -24.18 -1.13 -2.49
N THR A 360 -25.44 -1.55 -2.49
CA THR A 360 -25.95 -2.59 -1.57
C THR A 360 -25.15 -3.89 -1.70
N ALA A 361 -24.90 -4.37 -2.92
CA ALA A 361 -24.13 -5.57 -3.16
C ALA A 361 -22.67 -5.44 -2.68
N ILE A 362 -22.03 -4.29 -2.89
CA ILE A 362 -20.66 -4.03 -2.43
C ILE A 362 -20.58 -3.99 -0.91
N LEU A 363 -21.48 -3.25 -0.25
CA LEU A 363 -21.51 -3.12 1.22
C LEU A 363 -21.84 -4.46 1.90
N SER A 364 -22.73 -5.26 1.31
CA SER A 364 -23.07 -6.59 1.79
C SER A 364 -21.85 -7.52 1.81
N LYS A 365 -21.05 -7.53 0.72
CA LYS A 365 -19.82 -8.35 0.62
C LYS A 365 -18.81 -8.07 1.75
N VAL A 366 -18.76 -6.83 2.26
CA VAL A 366 -17.83 -6.43 3.33
C VAL A 366 -18.48 -6.40 4.72
N GLY A 367 -19.75 -6.77 4.84
CA GLY A 367 -20.48 -6.78 6.11
C GLY A 367 -20.86 -5.40 6.64
N ALA A 368 -20.95 -4.37 5.79
CA ALA A 368 -21.32 -3.00 6.15
C ALA A 368 -22.85 -2.80 6.19
N LYS A 369 -23.55 -3.62 6.99
CA LYS A 369 -25.02 -3.67 7.03
C LYS A 369 -25.66 -2.37 7.53
N ASP A 370 -25.02 -1.69 8.48
CA ASP A 370 -25.55 -0.46 9.07
C ASP A 370 -25.66 0.66 8.03
N LEU A 371 -24.57 0.90 7.28
CA LEU A 371 -24.55 1.90 6.22
C LEU A 371 -25.53 1.55 5.10
N MET A 372 -25.60 0.28 4.70
CA MET A 372 -26.56 -0.21 3.70
C MET A 372 -28.00 0.13 4.09
N ARG A 373 -28.40 -0.19 5.33
CA ARG A 373 -29.74 0.12 5.86
C ARG A 373 -30.03 1.62 5.86
N LEU A 374 -29.05 2.44 6.22
CA LEU A 374 -29.21 3.89 6.26
C LEU A 374 -29.35 4.48 4.85
N LEU A 375 -28.50 4.08 3.89
CA LEU A 375 -28.65 4.53 2.50
C LEU A 375 -30.02 4.15 1.91
N GLN A 376 -30.52 2.94 2.20
CA GLN A 376 -31.87 2.52 1.79
C GLN A 376 -32.98 3.38 2.39
N LYS A 377 -32.91 3.69 3.70
CA LYS A 377 -33.87 4.62 4.34
C LYS A 377 -33.84 5.99 3.66
N ARG A 378 -32.66 6.50 3.32
CA ARG A 378 -32.48 7.82 2.69
C ARG A 378 -33.14 7.85 1.31
N ASN A 379 -32.88 6.81 0.51
CA ASN A 379 -33.43 6.69 -0.84
C ASN A 379 -34.96 6.57 -0.83
N GLN A 380 -35.56 6.14 0.29
CA GLN A 380 -37.01 6.15 0.53
C GLN A 380 -37.55 7.50 1.04
N GLY A 381 -36.74 8.56 1.06
CA GLY A 381 -37.12 9.89 1.55
C GLY A 381 -37.26 9.99 3.07
N LYS A 382 -36.78 9.00 3.84
CA LYS A 382 -36.83 9.05 5.31
C LYS A 382 -35.68 9.88 5.86
N SER A 383 -35.97 10.68 6.88
CA SER A 383 -34.95 11.41 7.64
C SER A 383 -33.99 10.43 8.33
N ILE A 384 -32.70 10.79 8.35
CA ILE A 384 -31.64 10.02 8.98
C ILE A 384 -30.84 10.95 9.86
N ASP A 385 -30.50 10.46 11.05
CA ASP A 385 -29.60 11.17 11.93
C ASP A 385 -28.19 11.30 11.31
N LYS A 386 -27.69 12.53 11.26
CA LYS A 386 -26.39 12.83 10.64
C LYS A 386 -25.25 12.11 11.35
N GLN A 387 -25.30 11.96 12.67
CA GLN A 387 -24.25 11.26 13.41
C GLN A 387 -24.32 9.74 13.18
N GLU A 388 -25.51 9.15 13.14
CA GLU A 388 -25.70 7.72 12.85
C GLU A 388 -25.10 7.34 11.49
N ILE A 389 -25.36 8.13 10.45
CA ILE A 389 -24.80 7.85 9.11
C ILE A 389 -23.29 8.04 9.06
N LEU A 390 -22.73 9.06 9.73
CA LEU A 390 -21.28 9.27 9.78
C LEU A 390 -20.55 8.13 10.50
N VAL A 391 -21.09 7.65 11.62
CA VAL A 391 -20.56 6.48 12.33
C VAL A 391 -20.59 5.24 11.44
N ALA A 392 -21.72 5.00 10.75
CA ALA A 392 -21.84 3.88 9.82
C ALA A 392 -20.86 3.97 8.64
N MET A 393 -20.61 5.18 8.10
CA MET A 393 -19.62 5.42 7.05
C MET A 393 -18.19 5.13 7.51
N ARG A 394 -17.78 5.59 8.70
CA ARG A 394 -16.44 5.31 9.25
C ARG A 394 -16.21 3.82 9.45
N LYS A 395 -17.22 3.11 9.97
CA LYS A 395 -17.21 1.65 10.14
C LYS A 395 -17.10 0.92 8.80
N ALA A 396 -17.92 1.30 7.81
CA ALA A 396 -17.89 0.73 6.47
C ALA A 396 -16.54 0.97 5.76
N GLN A 397 -15.97 2.16 5.89
CA GLN A 397 -14.65 2.50 5.34
C GLN A 397 -13.55 1.58 5.89
N THR A 398 -13.61 1.29 7.20
CA THR A 398 -12.68 0.34 7.85
C THR A 398 -12.85 -1.07 7.29
N GLN A 399 -14.09 -1.55 7.17
CA GLN A 399 -14.40 -2.89 6.63
C GLN A 399 -13.96 -3.03 5.17
N LEU A 400 -14.23 -2.02 4.33
CA LEU A 400 -13.79 -1.96 2.93
C LEU A 400 -12.27 -2.05 2.82
N LYS A 401 -11.54 -1.27 3.62
CA LYS A 401 -10.06 -1.29 3.65
C LYS A 401 -9.53 -2.66 4.06
N GLN A 402 -10.07 -3.25 5.13
CA GLN A 402 -9.65 -4.59 5.59
C GLN A 402 -9.90 -5.67 4.53
N TYR A 403 -11.04 -5.61 3.84
CA TYR A 403 -11.37 -6.56 2.79
C TYR A 403 -10.46 -6.40 1.56
N ALA A 404 -10.16 -5.16 1.14
CA ALA A 404 -9.21 -4.89 0.07
C ALA A 404 -7.79 -5.39 0.43
N GLU A 405 -7.30 -5.08 1.62
CA GLU A 405 -5.98 -5.55 2.10
C GLU A 405 -5.90 -7.07 2.16
N LYS A 406 -7.00 -7.76 2.49
CA LYS A 406 -7.06 -9.23 2.44
C LYS A 406 -6.86 -9.75 1.01
N ILE A 407 -7.50 -9.13 0.01
CA ILE A 407 -7.30 -9.50 -1.40
C ILE A 407 -5.84 -9.26 -1.80
N TYR A 408 -5.27 -8.10 -1.44
CA TYR A 408 -3.88 -7.80 -1.76
C TYR A 408 -2.92 -8.81 -1.13
N ARG A 409 -2.96 -8.95 0.19
CA ARG A 409 -2.08 -9.86 0.95
C ARG A 409 -2.20 -11.30 0.46
N ASP A 410 -3.42 -11.81 0.31
CA ASP A 410 -3.62 -13.24 0.07
C ASP A 410 -3.43 -13.59 -1.43
N LYS A 411 -3.70 -12.67 -2.35
CA LYS A 411 -3.77 -12.96 -3.79
C LYS A 411 -2.79 -12.14 -4.64
N ILE A 412 -2.82 -10.81 -4.56
CA ILE A 412 -2.12 -9.91 -5.51
C ILE A 412 -0.66 -9.68 -5.14
N SER A 413 -0.38 -9.21 -3.92
CA SER A 413 0.97 -8.85 -3.48
C SER A 413 1.98 -9.99 -3.64
N PRO A 414 1.66 -11.27 -3.34
CA PRO A 414 2.63 -12.33 -3.57
C PRO A 414 2.84 -12.66 -5.06
N LEU A 415 1.85 -12.41 -5.92
CA LEU A 415 2.02 -12.49 -7.38
C LEU A 415 2.96 -11.38 -7.86
N VAL A 416 2.71 -10.15 -7.43
CA VAL A 416 3.57 -8.98 -7.71
C VAL A 416 5.00 -9.24 -7.25
N LEU A 417 5.17 -9.75 -6.04
CA LEU A 417 6.47 -10.11 -5.50
C LEU A 417 7.15 -11.23 -6.32
N HIS A 418 6.41 -12.26 -6.74
CA HIS A 418 6.94 -13.32 -7.58
C HIS A 418 7.44 -12.79 -8.92
N VAL A 419 6.58 -12.07 -9.64
CA VAL A 419 6.90 -11.53 -10.96
C VAL A 419 8.08 -10.57 -10.85
N GLY A 420 8.06 -9.63 -9.91
CA GLY A 420 9.15 -8.68 -9.77
C GLY A 420 10.45 -9.24 -9.18
N SER A 421 10.43 -10.43 -8.55
CA SER A 421 11.66 -11.09 -8.07
C SER A 421 12.23 -12.11 -9.06
N THR A 422 11.41 -12.64 -9.97
CA THR A 422 11.82 -13.70 -10.90
C THR A 422 11.84 -13.27 -12.36
N GLY A 423 11.23 -12.13 -12.69
CA GLY A 423 11.06 -11.64 -14.05
C GLY A 423 10.05 -12.43 -14.88
N VAL A 424 9.40 -13.45 -14.32
CA VAL A 424 8.50 -14.35 -15.07
C VAL A 424 7.16 -14.54 -14.36
N LEU A 425 6.12 -14.86 -15.14
CA LEU A 425 4.84 -15.29 -14.58
C LEU A 425 4.94 -16.70 -13.97
N PRO A 426 4.14 -17.01 -12.94
CA PRO A 426 4.05 -18.36 -12.39
C PRO A 426 3.73 -19.41 -13.48
N LYS A 427 4.28 -20.62 -13.36
CA LYS A 427 4.19 -21.71 -14.37
C LYS A 427 2.77 -22.08 -14.85
N GLY A 428 1.70 -21.68 -14.15
CA GLY A 428 0.31 -21.90 -14.54
C GLY A 428 -0.45 -20.67 -15.08
N MET A 429 0.25 -19.55 -15.31
CA MET A 429 -0.30 -18.28 -15.83
C MET A 429 0.42 -17.83 -17.12
N ARG A 430 1.30 -18.67 -17.67
CA ARG A 430 2.11 -18.30 -18.85
C ARG A 430 1.21 -18.09 -20.05
N THR A 431 1.24 -16.90 -20.60
CA THR A 431 0.55 -16.49 -21.82
C THR A 431 1.52 -15.70 -22.70
N ALA A 432 1.18 -15.47 -23.96
CA ALA A 432 2.00 -14.64 -24.83
C ALA A 432 2.09 -13.21 -24.26
N ALA A 433 3.31 -12.68 -24.21
CA ALA A 433 3.54 -11.29 -23.90
C ALA A 433 3.00 -10.42 -25.04
N LEU A 434 2.32 -9.33 -24.68
CA LEU A 434 1.79 -8.34 -25.61
C LEU A 434 2.46 -6.99 -25.34
N THR A 435 2.71 -6.23 -26.39
CA THR A 435 3.07 -4.81 -26.34
C THR A 435 1.82 -3.96 -26.08
N ALA A 436 2.03 -2.69 -25.71
CA ALA A 436 0.91 -1.74 -25.55
C ALA A 436 0.10 -1.58 -26.84
N THR A 437 0.76 -1.59 -28.00
CA THR A 437 0.11 -1.47 -29.32
C THR A 437 -0.77 -2.68 -29.61
N GLU A 438 -0.26 -3.90 -29.45
CA GLU A 438 -1.03 -5.12 -29.68
C GLU A 438 -2.22 -5.21 -28.71
N LEU A 439 -2.01 -4.85 -27.45
CA LEU A 439 -3.08 -4.84 -26.46
C LEU A 439 -4.15 -3.79 -26.78
N ALA A 440 -3.75 -2.59 -27.22
CA ALA A 440 -4.67 -1.54 -27.63
C ALA A 440 -5.46 -1.90 -28.91
N THR A 441 -4.85 -2.63 -29.85
CA THR A 441 -5.57 -3.16 -31.02
C THR A 441 -6.65 -4.16 -30.59
N LYS A 442 -6.36 -5.02 -29.60
CA LYS A 442 -7.31 -6.00 -29.10
C LYS A 442 -8.40 -5.38 -28.21
N TYR A 443 -8.04 -4.37 -27.43
CA TYR A 443 -8.91 -3.69 -26.46
C TYR A 443 -8.79 -2.16 -26.61
N PRO A 444 -9.50 -1.56 -27.58
CA PRO A 444 -9.30 -0.16 -27.97
C PRO A 444 -9.70 0.88 -26.91
N ASP A 445 -10.46 0.47 -25.90
CA ASP A 445 -10.87 1.36 -24.80
C ASP A 445 -9.80 1.55 -23.71
N LEU A 446 -8.72 0.75 -23.73
CA LEU A 446 -7.66 0.84 -22.74
C LEU A 446 -6.86 2.14 -22.86
N GLN A 447 -6.62 2.78 -21.72
CA GLN A 447 -5.87 4.03 -21.63
C GLN A 447 -4.47 3.81 -21.05
N PHE A 448 -3.44 4.16 -21.82
CA PHE A 448 -2.03 3.99 -21.46
C PHE A 448 -1.37 5.34 -21.14
N SER A 449 -0.66 5.40 -20.02
CA SER A 449 0.29 6.46 -19.68
C SER A 449 1.61 6.25 -20.44
N SER A 450 2.48 7.27 -20.45
CA SER A 450 3.78 7.18 -21.14
C SER A 450 4.61 5.97 -20.70
N ALA A 451 4.67 5.71 -19.39
CA ALA A 451 5.40 4.57 -18.85
C ALA A 451 4.77 3.21 -19.25
N GLU A 452 3.44 3.13 -19.29
CA GLU A 452 2.74 1.89 -19.68
C GLU A 452 2.86 1.61 -21.20
N LYS A 453 3.07 2.64 -22.05
CA LYS A 453 3.30 2.42 -23.49
C LYS A 453 4.59 1.63 -23.78
N GLU A 454 5.57 1.71 -22.89
CA GLU A 454 6.82 0.93 -22.93
C GLU A 454 6.71 -0.39 -22.14
N GLY A 455 5.52 -0.73 -21.67
CA GLY A 455 5.27 -1.92 -20.84
C GLY A 455 5.07 -3.20 -21.63
N ILE A 456 5.09 -4.31 -20.88
CA ILE A 456 4.74 -5.65 -21.33
C ILE A 456 3.47 -6.09 -20.61
N PHE A 457 2.56 -6.71 -21.35
CA PHE A 457 1.24 -7.09 -20.87
C PHE A 457 0.98 -8.58 -21.06
N PHE A 458 0.22 -9.15 -20.13
CA PHE A 458 -0.19 -10.55 -20.17
C PHE A 458 -1.68 -10.64 -19.92
N GLU A 459 -2.41 -11.21 -20.87
CA GLU A 459 -3.81 -11.57 -20.67
C GLU A 459 -3.89 -12.87 -19.90
N VAL A 460 -4.47 -12.85 -18.70
CA VAL A 460 -4.63 -14.03 -17.83
C VAL A 460 -6.11 -14.13 -17.44
N GLY A 461 -6.86 -14.94 -18.18
CA GLY A 461 -8.30 -15.06 -18.03
C GLY A 461 -9.02 -13.76 -18.38
N GLU A 462 -9.74 -13.18 -17.41
CA GLU A 462 -10.42 -11.89 -17.56
C GLU A 462 -9.53 -10.69 -17.18
N SER A 463 -8.32 -10.97 -16.68
CA SER A 463 -7.43 -9.96 -16.12
C SER A 463 -6.27 -9.64 -17.06
N ILE A 464 -5.75 -8.42 -16.94
CA ILE A 464 -4.50 -8.00 -17.59
C ILE A 464 -3.46 -7.77 -16.50
N ILE A 465 -2.33 -8.47 -16.59
CA ILE A 465 -1.14 -8.16 -15.79
C ILE A 465 -0.29 -7.20 -16.60
N SER A 466 -0.01 -6.02 -16.06
CA SER A 466 0.82 -5.00 -16.69
C SER A 466 2.16 -4.91 -15.98
N ILE A 467 3.26 -5.01 -16.72
CA ILE A 467 4.62 -4.85 -16.20
C ILE A 467 5.28 -3.69 -16.94
N TYR A 468 5.66 -2.64 -16.21
CA TYR A 468 6.26 -1.45 -16.81
C TYR A 468 7.23 -0.77 -15.84
N ASN A 469 8.16 0.02 -16.36
CA ASN A 469 9.14 0.71 -15.54
C ASN A 469 8.68 2.13 -15.20
N LYS A 470 8.99 2.58 -13.98
CA LYS A 470 8.81 3.96 -13.57
C LYS A 470 10.09 4.48 -12.94
N ASP A 471 10.45 5.71 -13.27
CA ASP A 471 11.60 6.38 -12.69
C ASP A 471 11.38 6.61 -11.19
N GLU A 472 12.38 6.20 -10.41
CA GLU A 472 12.49 6.47 -8.98
C GLU A 472 13.82 7.16 -8.71
N TYR A 473 13.79 8.14 -7.82
CA TYR A 473 14.96 8.92 -7.44
C TYR A 473 15.64 8.30 -6.21
N TYR A 474 16.95 8.09 -6.31
CA TYR A 474 17.82 7.48 -5.31
C TYR A 474 18.93 8.46 -4.94
N PRO A 475 19.49 8.40 -3.72
CA PRO A 475 20.73 9.12 -3.42
C PRO A 475 21.91 8.47 -4.18
N VAL A 476 22.83 9.28 -4.73
CA VAL A 476 24.03 8.79 -5.46
C VAL A 476 24.98 7.97 -4.57
N LYS A 477 24.97 8.19 -3.25
CA LYS A 477 25.67 7.34 -2.27
C LYS A 477 24.67 6.67 -1.32
N PRO A 478 24.89 5.41 -0.90
CA PRO A 478 24.13 4.83 0.21
C PRO A 478 24.31 5.75 1.42
N VAL A 479 23.21 6.30 1.91
CA VAL A 479 23.25 7.12 3.12
C VAL A 479 23.14 6.16 4.29
N GLU A 480 24.24 5.97 5.02
CA GLU A 480 24.23 5.30 6.32
C GLU A 480 23.21 5.99 7.23
N VAL A 481 22.43 5.18 7.97
CA VAL A 481 21.19 5.62 8.62
C VAL A 481 21.40 6.30 9.94
#